data_AF-A0A9D9GSU2-F1
#
_entry.id   AF-A0A9D9GSU2-F1
#
_cell.length_a   1.000
_cell.length_b   1.000
_cell.length_c   1.000
_cell.angle_alpha   90.00
_cell.angle_beta   90.00
_cell.angle_gamma   90.00
#
_symmetry.space_group_name_H-M   'P 1'
#
loop_
_entity.id
_entity.type
_entity.pdbx_description
1 polymer ?
#
loop_
_entity_poly.entity_id
_entity_poly.type
_entity_poly.pdbx_seq_one_letter_code
_entity_poly.pdbx_strand_id
1 'polypeptide(L)'
;PLGRQSDTRQVNPDENKFSGFIFKIQANMDPKHHDRIAFMRIVSGAYHKGMKLFHVRLGKEMTVSDAVTFMAGERDMAQSAVAGDIIGIHNHGSIRIGDTFTEGESMRFQGIPNFAPELFRRITLKDPLKQKQLLKGLVQLSEEGAVQVFRPVINNDLIVGAVGVLQFDVVVSRLKHEYGVDASYENIPVTTARWVSSDDPKAIEELERKVPQNLAMDGGDNLTYLATSMVNLNLQMERYPKVKFSATREH
;
A
#
# COMPACT_ATOMS: atom_id res chain seq x y z
N PRO A 1 1.93 9.64 -24.78
CA PRO A 1 2.04 8.64 -23.68
C PRO A 1 2.20 7.25 -24.27
N LEU A 2 2.80 6.28 -23.55
CA LEU A 2 2.79 4.88 -23.99
C LEU A 2 1.53 4.19 -23.43
N GLY A 3 0.96 3.25 -24.18
CA GLY A 3 -0.13 2.40 -23.70
C GLY A 3 0.31 1.55 -22.51
N ARG A 4 -0.65 1.14 -21.68
CA ARG A 4 -0.38 0.38 -20.45
C ARG A 4 -1.15 -0.92 -20.41
N GLN A 5 -0.51 -1.97 -19.91
CA GLN A 5 -1.11 -3.30 -19.76
C GLN A 5 -2.06 -3.33 -18.55
N SER A 6 -3.28 -3.81 -18.76
CA SER A 6 -4.19 -4.25 -17.70
C SER A 6 -4.22 -5.79 -17.62
N ASP A 7 -4.89 -6.30 -16.59
CA ASP A 7 -5.22 -7.71 -16.42
C ASP A 7 -6.06 -8.30 -17.57
N THR A 8 -6.79 -7.47 -18.31
CA THR A 8 -7.67 -7.92 -19.41
C THR A 8 -7.11 -7.61 -20.79
N ARG A 9 -6.48 -6.45 -21.00
CA ARG A 9 -6.02 -5.98 -22.32
C ARG A 9 -4.96 -4.88 -22.22
N GLN A 10 -4.40 -4.49 -23.35
CA GLN A 10 -3.62 -3.25 -23.44
C GLN A 10 -4.58 -2.07 -23.61
N VAL A 11 -4.34 -0.99 -22.86
CA VAL A 11 -5.10 0.27 -22.94
C VAL A 11 -4.22 1.30 -23.64
N ASN A 12 -4.74 1.87 -24.74
CA ASN A 12 -4.06 2.89 -25.51
C ASN A 12 -4.47 4.30 -25.07
N PRO A 13 -3.55 5.27 -25.10
CA PRO A 13 -3.84 6.63 -24.67
C PRO A 13 -4.83 7.37 -25.55
N ASP A 14 -4.98 6.93 -26.80
CA ASP A 14 -5.89 7.52 -27.78
C ASP A 14 -7.34 7.05 -27.60
N GLU A 15 -7.62 6.17 -26.64
CA GLU A 15 -8.99 5.77 -26.31
C GLU A 15 -9.76 6.93 -25.68
N ASN A 16 -11.03 7.10 -26.08
CA ASN A 16 -11.88 8.20 -25.58
C ASN A 16 -12.31 8.04 -24.12
N LYS A 17 -12.47 6.79 -23.66
CA LYS A 17 -12.96 6.53 -22.31
C LYS A 17 -11.86 6.79 -21.28
N PHE A 18 -12.23 7.43 -20.19
CA PHE A 18 -11.28 7.70 -19.12
C PHE A 18 -10.81 6.40 -18.46
N SER A 19 -9.50 6.29 -18.30
CA SER A 19 -8.89 5.31 -17.40
C SER A 19 -7.64 5.87 -16.74
N GLY A 20 -7.42 5.51 -15.49
CA GLY A 20 -6.24 5.92 -14.74
C GLY A 20 -5.97 5.03 -13.54
N PHE A 21 -4.78 5.13 -12.99
CA PHE A 21 -4.38 4.37 -11.81
C PHE A 21 -3.60 5.21 -10.81
N ILE A 22 -3.72 4.86 -9.54
CA ILE A 22 -3.01 5.51 -8.44
C ILE A 22 -1.62 4.90 -8.32
N PHE A 23 -0.59 5.72 -8.42
CA PHE A 23 0.80 5.26 -8.32
C PHE A 23 1.54 5.76 -7.08
N LYS A 24 0.99 6.79 -6.41
CA LYS A 24 1.56 7.39 -5.21
C LYS A 24 0.42 7.95 -4.35
N ILE A 25 0.55 7.82 -3.03
CA ILE A 25 -0.29 8.54 -2.07
C ILE A 25 0.64 9.35 -1.18
N GLN A 26 0.25 10.58 -0.87
CA GLN A 26 0.97 11.41 0.07
C GLN A 26 -0.01 11.93 1.12
N ALA A 27 0.28 11.69 2.39
CA ALA A 27 -0.52 12.21 3.48
C ALA A 27 0.06 13.52 4.04
N ASN A 28 -0.75 14.19 4.83
CA ASN A 28 -0.37 15.33 5.67
C ASN A 28 0.29 16.47 4.89
N MET A 29 -0.24 16.70 3.68
CA MET A 29 0.21 17.76 2.78
C MET A 29 -0.25 19.16 3.24
N ASP A 30 -1.25 19.24 4.12
CA ASP A 30 -1.60 20.43 4.90
C ASP A 30 -1.69 20.03 6.39
N PRO A 31 -0.83 20.61 7.27
CA PRO A 31 -0.85 20.33 8.70
C PRO A 31 -2.18 20.59 9.41
N LYS A 32 -3.04 21.46 8.86
CA LYS A 32 -4.31 21.86 9.49
C LYS A 32 -5.46 20.91 9.19
N HIS A 33 -5.43 20.22 8.05
CA HIS A 33 -6.58 19.45 7.56
C HIS A 33 -6.28 17.95 7.45
N HIS A 34 -5.02 17.54 7.66
CA HIS A 34 -4.58 16.16 7.51
C HIS A 34 -5.01 15.56 6.16
N ASP A 35 -4.93 16.38 5.11
CA ASP A 35 -5.35 15.98 3.77
C ASP A 35 -4.37 14.97 3.17
N ARG A 36 -4.94 13.92 2.58
CA ARG A 36 -4.20 12.92 1.82
C ARG A 36 -4.57 13.06 0.37
N ILE A 37 -3.57 13.04 -0.51
CA ILE A 37 -3.77 13.13 -1.95
C ILE A 37 -3.25 11.85 -2.59
N ALA A 38 -4.12 11.19 -3.35
CA ALA A 38 -3.78 10.07 -4.21
C ALA A 38 -3.43 10.61 -5.61
N PHE A 39 -2.19 10.40 -6.03
CA PHE A 39 -1.71 10.80 -7.35
C PHE A 39 -2.09 9.73 -8.36
N MET A 40 -2.97 10.13 -9.28
CA MET A 40 -3.44 9.33 -10.38
C MET A 40 -2.72 9.70 -11.66
N ARG A 41 -2.23 8.70 -12.38
CA ARG A 41 -1.78 8.84 -13.76
C ARG A 41 -2.95 8.52 -14.68
N ILE A 42 -3.31 9.45 -15.56
CA ILE A 42 -4.32 9.21 -16.58
C ILE A 42 -3.66 8.42 -17.72
N VAL A 43 -4.26 7.30 -18.08
CA VAL A 43 -3.79 6.41 -19.15
C VAL A 43 -4.50 6.70 -20.45
N SER A 44 -5.83 6.84 -20.43
CA SER A 44 -6.66 7.15 -21.60
C SER A 44 -7.78 8.13 -21.26
N GLY A 45 -8.40 8.71 -22.29
CA GLY A 45 -9.50 9.65 -22.18
C GLY A 45 -9.12 10.97 -21.52
N ALA A 46 -10.12 11.66 -20.99
CA ALA A 46 -9.96 12.95 -20.35
C ALA A 46 -10.78 13.06 -19.07
N TYR A 47 -10.13 13.53 -18.01
CA TYR A 47 -10.79 13.95 -16.78
C TYR A 47 -11.49 15.30 -16.98
N HIS A 48 -12.68 15.42 -16.41
CA HIS A 48 -13.42 16.68 -16.31
C HIS A 48 -13.92 16.86 -14.87
N LYS A 49 -13.88 18.09 -14.38
CA LYS A 49 -14.34 18.41 -13.02
C LYS A 49 -15.77 17.92 -12.78
N GLY A 50 -15.94 17.11 -11.73
CA GLY A 50 -17.23 16.57 -11.32
C GLY A 50 -17.66 15.31 -12.08
N MET A 51 -16.79 14.73 -12.90
CA MET A 51 -17.11 13.47 -13.57
C MET A 51 -17.24 12.31 -12.56
N LYS A 52 -18.04 11.31 -12.92
CA LYS A 52 -18.17 10.07 -12.16
C LYS A 52 -17.17 9.06 -12.67
N LEU A 53 -16.37 8.52 -11.76
CA LEU A 53 -15.41 7.46 -12.04
C LEU A 53 -15.81 6.20 -11.29
N PHE A 54 -15.67 5.06 -11.95
CA PHE A 54 -15.85 3.75 -11.35
C PHE A 54 -14.54 3.30 -10.69
N HIS A 55 -14.57 3.13 -9.37
CA HIS A 55 -13.47 2.58 -8.60
C HIS A 55 -13.52 1.04 -8.67
N VAL A 56 -12.61 0.45 -9.45
CA VAL A 56 -12.68 -0.98 -9.82
C VAL A 56 -12.58 -1.92 -8.61
N ARG A 57 -11.62 -1.71 -7.70
CA ARG A 57 -11.45 -2.57 -6.51
C ARG A 57 -12.65 -2.55 -5.57
N LEU A 58 -13.27 -1.38 -5.36
CA LEU A 58 -14.42 -1.24 -4.47
C LEU A 58 -15.76 -1.55 -5.16
N GLY A 59 -15.78 -1.62 -6.49
CA GLY A 59 -17.00 -1.82 -7.27
C GLY A 59 -18.01 -0.68 -7.13
N LYS A 60 -17.54 0.56 -6.93
CA LYS A 60 -18.39 1.72 -6.63
C LYS A 60 -18.07 2.90 -7.53
N GLU A 61 -19.09 3.65 -7.91
CA GLU A 61 -18.91 4.97 -8.53
C GLU A 61 -18.53 6.02 -7.49
N MET A 62 -17.65 6.93 -7.88
CA MET A 62 -17.16 8.06 -7.10
C MET A 62 -17.17 9.31 -7.97
N THR A 63 -17.79 10.38 -7.48
CA THR A 63 -17.70 11.69 -8.13
C THR A 63 -16.39 12.35 -7.77
N VAL A 64 -15.61 12.77 -8.76
CA VAL A 64 -14.34 13.48 -8.55
C VAL A 64 -14.53 14.95 -8.92
N SER A 65 -14.81 15.79 -7.93
CA SER A 65 -15.13 17.22 -8.11
C SER A 65 -13.99 18.17 -7.78
N ASP A 66 -12.98 17.68 -7.10
CA ASP A 66 -11.98 18.43 -6.35
C ASP A 66 -10.56 17.91 -6.66
N ALA A 67 -10.38 17.33 -7.86
CA ALA A 67 -9.04 16.95 -8.29
C ALA A 67 -8.14 18.17 -8.42
N VAL A 68 -6.87 18.00 -8.05
CA VAL A 68 -5.84 19.02 -8.14
C VAL A 68 -4.82 18.66 -9.22
N THR A 69 -4.32 19.67 -9.91
CA THR A 69 -3.14 19.55 -10.78
C THR A 69 -1.94 20.17 -10.08
N PHE A 70 -0.76 19.66 -10.41
CA PHE A 70 0.49 20.14 -9.85
C PHE A 70 1.31 20.77 -10.97
N MET A 71 1.22 22.09 -11.10
CA MET A 71 2.04 22.86 -12.03
C MET A 71 3.00 23.74 -11.23
N ALA A 72 4.30 23.66 -11.54
CA ALA A 72 5.35 24.50 -10.96
C ALA A 72 5.41 24.57 -9.41
N GLY A 73 4.94 23.53 -8.70
CA GLY A 73 4.93 23.48 -7.23
C GLY A 73 3.68 24.09 -6.58
N GLU A 74 2.79 24.68 -7.37
CA GLU A 74 1.49 25.18 -6.91
C GLU A 74 0.38 24.14 -7.15
N ARG A 75 -0.66 24.21 -6.31
CA ARG A 75 -1.84 23.35 -6.40
C ARG A 75 -2.99 24.15 -6.98
N ASP A 76 -3.44 23.77 -8.16
CA ASP A 76 -4.61 24.35 -8.79
C ASP A 76 -5.70 23.31 -8.98
N MET A 77 -6.96 23.74 -8.86
CA MET A 77 -8.10 22.88 -9.17
C MET A 77 -8.06 22.48 -10.63
N ALA A 78 -7.99 21.17 -10.88
CA ALA A 78 -8.02 20.61 -12.21
C ALA A 78 -9.42 20.81 -12.82
N GLN A 79 -9.51 21.59 -13.90
CA GLN A 79 -10.75 21.71 -14.68
C GLN A 79 -10.87 20.55 -15.67
N SER A 80 -9.77 20.24 -16.35
CA SER A 80 -9.64 19.12 -17.27
C SER A 80 -8.21 18.59 -17.26
N ALA A 81 -8.03 17.30 -17.53
CA ALA A 81 -6.71 16.69 -17.69
C ALA A 81 -6.82 15.51 -18.67
N VAL A 82 -5.78 15.21 -19.43
CA VAL A 82 -5.81 14.18 -20.49
C VAL A 82 -4.84 13.04 -20.24
N ALA A 83 -4.89 12.01 -21.09
CA ALA A 83 -3.95 10.91 -21.08
C ALA A 83 -2.48 11.39 -21.00
N GLY A 84 -1.78 10.95 -19.96
CA GLY A 84 -0.42 11.39 -19.67
C GLY A 84 -0.30 12.48 -18.62
N ASP A 85 -1.39 13.08 -18.16
CA ASP A 85 -1.36 14.00 -17.02
C ASP A 85 -1.41 13.25 -15.69
N ILE A 86 -0.99 13.95 -14.64
CA ILE A 86 -1.10 13.49 -13.26
C ILE A 86 -2.07 14.43 -12.53
N ILE A 87 -3.10 13.85 -11.95
CA ILE A 87 -4.04 14.58 -11.09
C ILE A 87 -4.02 13.99 -9.69
N GLY A 88 -4.19 14.84 -8.68
CA GLY A 88 -4.36 14.45 -7.29
C GLY A 88 -5.83 14.36 -6.93
N ILE A 89 -6.26 13.25 -6.35
CA ILE A 89 -7.61 13.08 -5.80
C ILE A 89 -7.51 13.05 -4.27
N HIS A 90 -8.40 13.77 -3.58
CA HIS A 90 -8.46 13.69 -2.12
C HIS A 90 -8.83 12.28 -1.65
N ASN A 91 -8.08 11.77 -0.69
CA ASN A 91 -8.21 10.41 -0.19
C ASN A 91 -8.56 10.39 1.30
N HIS A 92 -9.78 9.94 1.61
CA HIS A 92 -10.21 9.72 2.99
C HIS A 92 -9.88 8.33 3.54
N GLY A 93 -9.05 7.55 2.83
CA GLY A 93 -8.60 6.20 3.19
C GLY A 93 -9.23 5.08 2.35
N SER A 94 -10.11 5.44 1.42
CA SER A 94 -10.73 4.47 0.50
C SER A 94 -9.81 4.10 -0.66
N ILE A 95 -8.89 4.98 -1.05
CA ILE A 95 -8.00 4.84 -2.20
C ILE A 95 -6.64 4.29 -1.75
N ARG A 96 -6.11 3.33 -2.49
CA ARG A 96 -4.80 2.67 -2.26
C ARG A 96 -3.92 2.81 -3.52
N ILE A 97 -2.61 2.68 -3.33
CA ILE A 97 -1.67 2.55 -4.46
C ILE A 97 -2.06 1.30 -5.26
N GLY A 98 -2.08 1.40 -6.59
CA GLY A 98 -2.54 0.37 -7.51
C GLY A 98 -4.01 0.49 -7.91
N ASP A 99 -4.83 1.26 -7.19
CA ASP A 99 -6.25 1.39 -7.52
C ASP A 99 -6.46 1.95 -8.92
N THR A 100 -7.36 1.31 -9.67
CA THR A 100 -7.74 1.69 -11.03
C THR A 100 -9.12 2.34 -11.04
N PHE A 101 -9.22 3.44 -11.78
CA PHE A 101 -10.45 4.21 -12.01
C PHE A 101 -10.76 4.22 -13.51
N THR A 102 -12.02 3.97 -13.87
CA THR A 102 -12.48 3.90 -15.26
C THR A 102 -13.87 4.54 -15.43
N GLU A 103 -14.39 4.60 -16.65
CA GLU A 103 -15.82 4.92 -16.92
C GLU A 103 -16.69 3.66 -16.99
N GLY A 104 -16.49 2.73 -16.05
CA GLY A 104 -17.31 1.53 -15.87
C GLY A 104 -16.70 0.22 -16.36
N GLU A 105 -15.60 0.27 -17.11
CA GLU A 105 -14.85 -0.95 -17.47
C GLU A 105 -14.15 -1.52 -16.23
N SER A 106 -14.40 -2.79 -15.92
CA SER A 106 -13.76 -3.49 -14.79
C SER A 106 -12.43 -4.09 -15.24
N MET A 107 -11.34 -3.32 -15.06
CA MET A 107 -9.97 -3.75 -15.35
C MET A 107 -8.99 -3.16 -14.32
N ARG A 108 -7.84 -3.81 -14.13
CA ARG A 108 -6.79 -3.37 -13.21
C ARG A 108 -5.48 -3.19 -13.96
N PHE A 109 -4.87 -2.03 -13.82
CA PHE A 109 -3.55 -1.78 -14.41
C PHE A 109 -2.47 -2.58 -13.67
N GLN A 110 -1.64 -3.28 -14.44
CA GLN A 110 -0.52 -4.05 -13.90
C GLN A 110 0.71 -3.17 -13.65
N GLY A 111 1.70 -3.73 -12.93
CA GLY A 111 3.04 -3.15 -12.80
C GLY A 111 3.24 -2.21 -11.62
N ILE A 112 2.40 -2.27 -10.58
CA ILE A 112 2.69 -1.68 -9.27
C ILE A 112 2.81 -2.83 -8.25
N PRO A 113 3.95 -3.53 -8.22
CA PRO A 113 4.17 -4.59 -7.24
C PRO A 113 4.49 -4.01 -5.85
N ASN A 114 4.02 -4.68 -4.81
CA ASN A 114 4.68 -4.62 -3.51
C ASN A 114 5.89 -5.55 -3.52
N PHE A 115 7.04 -5.00 -3.17
CA PHE A 115 8.25 -5.77 -2.97
C PHE A 115 8.34 -6.20 -1.50
N ALA A 116 8.70 -7.46 -1.24
CA ALA A 116 9.02 -7.88 0.12
C ALA A 116 10.18 -7.02 0.65
N PRO A 117 10.06 -6.43 1.86
CA PRO A 117 11.14 -5.66 2.46
C PRO A 117 12.37 -6.52 2.73
N GLU A 118 13.54 -5.89 2.77
CA GLU A 118 14.81 -6.54 3.10
C GLU A 118 15.26 -6.25 4.53
N LEU A 119 14.74 -5.18 5.14
CA LEU A 119 15.10 -4.73 6.47
C LEU A 119 13.87 -4.73 7.37
N PHE A 120 14.01 -5.27 8.56
CA PHE A 120 12.92 -5.38 9.53
C PHE A 120 13.36 -4.86 10.89
N ARG A 121 12.50 -4.06 11.52
CA ARG A 121 12.70 -3.57 12.89
C ARG A 121 11.40 -3.62 13.64
N ARG A 122 11.45 -3.96 14.93
CA ARG A 122 10.30 -3.77 15.82
C ARG A 122 10.27 -2.30 16.24
N ILE A 123 9.11 -1.68 16.17
CA ILE A 123 8.92 -0.32 16.66
C ILE A 123 8.35 -0.37 18.08
N THR A 124 8.99 0.36 18.98
CA THR A 124 8.63 0.47 20.39
C THR A 124 8.25 1.89 20.74
N LEU A 125 7.31 2.05 21.66
CA LEU A 125 6.89 3.35 22.18
C LEU A 125 7.63 3.68 23.47
N LYS A 126 8.01 4.95 23.60
CA LYS A 126 8.43 5.49 24.89
C LYS A 126 7.25 5.74 25.82
N ASP A 127 6.11 6.16 25.26
CA ASP A 127 4.87 6.41 25.99
C ASP A 127 3.80 5.36 25.61
N PRO A 128 3.49 4.39 26.50
CA PRO A 128 2.49 3.36 26.25
C PRO A 128 1.08 3.90 25.96
N LEU A 129 0.75 5.12 26.42
CA LEU A 129 -0.58 5.72 26.22
C LEU A 129 -0.85 6.09 24.75
N LYS A 130 0.20 6.14 23.92
CA LYS A 130 0.12 6.53 22.50
C LYS A 130 -0.01 5.36 21.52
N GLN A 131 -0.26 4.14 21.99
CA GLN A 131 -0.38 2.94 21.13
C GLN A 131 -1.38 3.12 19.97
N LYS A 132 -2.55 3.73 20.23
CA LYS A 132 -3.55 3.98 19.20
C LYS A 132 -3.07 4.98 18.13
N GLN A 133 -2.33 6.01 18.54
CA GLN A 133 -1.77 7.01 17.63
C GLN A 133 -0.64 6.42 16.80
N LEU A 134 0.21 5.59 17.41
CA LEU A 134 1.26 4.85 16.70
C LEU A 134 0.67 3.98 15.60
N LEU A 135 -0.30 3.14 15.94
CA LEU A 135 -0.92 2.23 14.98
C LEU A 135 -1.56 3.02 13.83
N LYS A 136 -2.30 4.10 14.14
CA LYS A 136 -2.89 4.98 13.13
C LYS A 136 -1.82 5.58 12.21
N GLY A 137 -0.73 6.11 12.77
CA GLY A 137 0.36 6.71 12.00
C GLY A 137 1.08 5.69 11.12
N LEU A 138 1.40 4.52 11.65
CA LEU A 138 2.06 3.45 10.89
C LEU A 138 1.20 2.92 9.75
N VAL A 139 -0.10 2.70 9.98
CA VAL A 139 -1.03 2.28 8.92
C VAL A 139 -1.08 3.32 7.81
N GLN A 140 -1.19 4.61 8.15
CA GLN A 140 -1.22 5.69 7.14
C GLN A 140 0.10 5.79 6.37
N LEU A 141 1.24 5.72 7.05
CA LEU A 141 2.56 5.69 6.40
C LEU A 141 2.75 4.44 5.52
N SER A 142 2.12 3.32 5.90
CA SER A 142 2.12 2.10 5.09
C SER A 142 1.26 2.24 3.84
N GLU A 143 0.09 2.89 3.93
CA GLU A 143 -0.77 3.20 2.78
C GLU A 143 -0.08 4.13 1.77
N GLU A 144 0.79 5.02 2.24
CA GLU A 144 1.64 5.88 1.40
C GLU A 144 2.78 5.13 0.71
N GLY A 145 3.05 3.88 1.09
CA GLY A 145 4.18 3.10 0.62
C GLY A 145 5.52 3.54 1.22
N ALA A 146 5.52 4.32 2.30
CA ALA A 146 6.76 4.76 2.95
C ALA A 146 7.50 3.58 3.60
N VAL A 147 6.75 2.64 4.20
CA VAL A 147 7.20 1.39 4.79
C VAL A 147 6.08 0.35 4.70
N GLN A 148 6.38 -0.92 4.98
CA GLN A 148 5.36 -1.93 5.25
C GLN A 148 5.25 -2.18 6.74
N VAL A 149 4.04 -2.46 7.21
CA VAL A 149 3.75 -2.76 8.61
C VAL A 149 3.24 -4.19 8.72
N PHE A 150 3.81 -4.94 9.65
CA PHE A 150 3.44 -6.32 9.96
C PHE A 150 3.03 -6.42 11.43
N ARG A 151 1.89 -7.04 11.68
CA ARG A 151 1.31 -7.29 13.00
C ARG A 151 1.36 -8.80 13.26
N PRO A 152 2.31 -9.32 14.07
CA PRO A 152 2.36 -10.73 14.39
C PRO A 152 1.02 -11.22 14.96
N VAL A 153 0.64 -12.45 14.64
CA VAL A 153 -0.67 -12.98 15.07
C VAL A 153 -0.69 -13.37 16.56
N ILE A 154 0.48 -13.53 17.17
CA ILE A 154 0.64 -14.02 18.55
C ILE A 154 0.77 -12.92 19.60
N ASN A 155 1.06 -11.69 19.20
CA ASN A 155 1.35 -10.59 20.11
C ASN A 155 0.93 -9.24 19.51
N ASN A 156 1.14 -8.16 20.27
CA ASN A 156 0.79 -6.80 19.85
C ASN A 156 2.01 -6.01 19.36
N ASP A 157 3.13 -6.70 19.06
CA ASP A 157 4.31 -6.03 18.51
C ASP A 157 3.97 -5.47 17.14
N LEU A 158 4.64 -4.38 16.78
CA LEU A 158 4.54 -3.80 15.45
C LEU A 158 5.91 -3.91 14.80
N ILE A 159 5.95 -4.60 13.66
CA ILE A 159 7.16 -4.79 12.87
C ILE A 159 7.06 -3.90 11.64
N VAL A 160 8.09 -3.12 11.40
CA VAL A 160 8.20 -2.25 10.23
C VAL A 160 9.22 -2.86 9.28
N GLY A 161 8.80 -3.07 8.04
CA GLY A 161 9.65 -3.50 6.94
C GLY A 161 9.98 -2.35 5.99
N ALA A 162 11.25 -2.23 5.63
CA ALA A 162 11.75 -1.25 4.66
C ALA A 162 12.63 -1.91 3.60
N VAL A 163 12.70 -1.28 2.43
CA VAL A 163 13.68 -1.62 1.38
C VAL A 163 15.02 -0.93 1.67
N GLY A 164 15.00 0.27 2.23
CA GLY A 164 16.20 1.04 2.57
C GLY A 164 16.19 1.55 4.01
N VAL A 165 17.38 1.64 4.63
CA VAL A 165 17.55 2.03 6.05
C VAL A 165 16.96 3.42 6.34
N LEU A 166 17.09 4.37 5.41
CA LEU A 166 16.61 5.75 5.58
C LEU A 166 15.09 5.84 5.80
N GLN A 167 14.32 4.84 5.33
CA GLN A 167 12.87 4.83 5.52
C GLN A 167 12.49 4.75 7.01
N PHE A 168 13.31 4.08 7.83
CA PHE A 168 13.08 4.03 9.28
C PHE A 168 13.20 5.42 9.91
N ASP A 169 14.23 6.19 9.55
CA ASP A 169 14.45 7.53 10.10
C ASP A 169 13.32 8.49 9.70
N VAL A 170 12.85 8.37 8.45
CA VAL A 170 11.70 9.13 7.95
C VAL A 170 10.44 8.78 8.73
N VAL A 171 10.17 7.50 8.99
CA VAL A 171 8.99 7.08 9.75
C VAL A 171 9.00 7.61 11.18
N VAL A 172 10.11 7.50 11.92
CA VAL A 172 10.19 8.03 13.29
C VAL A 172 10.03 9.55 13.30
N SER A 173 10.65 10.24 12.35
CA SER A 173 10.47 11.69 12.21
C SER A 173 9.01 12.05 11.96
N ARG A 174 8.34 11.40 11.00
CA ARG A 174 6.93 11.67 10.68
C ARG A 174 5.99 11.29 11.82
N LEU A 175 6.21 10.17 12.50
CA LEU A 175 5.45 9.79 13.69
C LEU A 175 5.52 10.87 14.78
N LYS A 176 6.71 11.46 14.98
CA LYS A 176 6.91 12.53 15.96
C LYS A 176 6.22 13.83 15.54
N HIS A 177 6.37 14.27 14.30
CA HIS A 177 5.87 15.57 13.84
C HIS A 177 4.37 15.57 13.50
N GLU A 178 3.88 14.49 12.91
CA GLU A 178 2.50 14.41 12.38
C GLU A 178 1.53 13.79 13.40
N TYR A 179 2.04 12.89 14.24
CA TYR A 179 1.20 12.13 15.20
C TYR A 179 1.59 12.39 16.66
N GLY A 180 2.65 13.15 16.93
CA GLY A 180 3.12 13.40 18.28
C GLY A 180 3.63 12.14 19.00
N VAL A 181 4.05 11.11 18.25
CA VAL A 181 4.47 9.81 18.76
C VAL A 181 5.99 9.74 18.82
N ASP A 182 6.56 9.55 20.01
CA ASP A 182 7.98 9.28 20.19
C ASP A 182 8.21 7.75 20.22
N ALA A 183 8.79 7.24 19.15
CA ALA A 183 9.04 5.84 18.93
C ALA A 183 10.52 5.57 18.66
N SER A 184 10.96 4.38 19.03
CA SER A 184 12.31 3.86 18.76
C SER A 184 12.23 2.52 18.05
N TYR A 185 13.34 2.10 17.45
CA TYR A 185 13.44 0.79 16.84
C TYR A 185 14.31 -0.16 17.64
N GLU A 186 13.94 -1.43 17.57
CA GLU A 186 14.71 -2.56 18.06
C GLU A 186 14.97 -3.55 16.93
N ASN A 187 16.16 -4.15 16.96
CA ASN A 187 16.51 -5.19 16.02
C ASN A 187 15.72 -6.46 16.35
N ILE A 188 15.28 -7.15 15.30
CA ILE A 188 14.57 -8.42 15.42
C ILE A 188 15.20 -9.45 14.48
N PRO A 189 15.11 -10.75 14.81
CA PRO A 189 15.67 -11.81 13.99
C PRO A 189 14.73 -12.14 12.82
N VAL A 190 14.43 -11.15 11.97
CA VAL A 190 13.65 -11.33 10.73
C VAL A 190 14.53 -10.93 9.56
N THR A 191 14.73 -11.85 8.63
CA THR A 191 15.55 -11.65 7.43
C THR A 191 14.70 -11.36 6.21
N THR A 192 13.54 -12.00 6.07
CA THR A 192 12.69 -11.82 4.89
C THR A 192 11.24 -12.12 5.19
N ALA A 193 10.35 -11.57 4.37
CA ALA A 193 8.92 -11.77 4.45
C ALA A 193 8.38 -12.43 3.17
N ARG A 194 7.40 -13.33 3.29
CA ARG A 194 6.69 -13.94 2.16
C ARG A 194 5.20 -13.91 2.40
N TRP A 195 4.44 -13.39 1.44
CA TRP A 195 2.99 -13.54 1.48
C TRP A 195 2.63 -15.01 1.29
N VAL A 196 1.75 -15.51 2.15
CA VAL A 196 1.31 -16.91 2.12
C VAL A 196 -0.09 -17.01 1.57
N SER A 197 -0.28 -17.93 0.63
CA SER A 197 -1.58 -18.24 0.03
C SER A 197 -1.66 -19.72 -0.28
N SER A 198 -2.88 -20.28 -0.30
CA SER A 198 -3.11 -21.66 -0.70
C SER A 198 -4.49 -21.79 -1.30
N ASP A 199 -4.62 -22.73 -2.24
CA ASP A 199 -5.91 -23.14 -2.80
C ASP A 199 -6.66 -24.09 -1.82
N ASP A 200 -5.97 -24.60 -0.78
CA ASP A 200 -6.50 -25.47 0.28
C ASP A 200 -6.55 -24.71 1.62
N PRO A 201 -7.74 -24.25 2.09
CA PRO A 201 -7.87 -23.49 3.33
C PRO A 201 -7.30 -24.22 4.56
N LYS A 202 -7.38 -25.56 4.59
CA LYS A 202 -6.86 -26.36 5.71
C LYS A 202 -5.34 -26.28 5.83
N ALA A 203 -4.64 -26.06 4.70
CA ALA A 203 -3.19 -25.91 4.72
C ALA A 203 -2.77 -24.59 5.39
N ILE A 204 -3.56 -23.52 5.21
CA ILE A 204 -3.35 -22.23 5.89
C ILE A 204 -3.65 -22.38 7.39
N GLU A 205 -4.79 -22.97 7.76
CA GLU A 205 -5.13 -23.21 9.17
C GLU A 205 -4.07 -24.06 9.89
N GLU A 206 -3.51 -25.05 9.21
CA GLU A 206 -2.43 -25.87 9.78
C GLU A 206 -1.15 -25.05 10.02
N LEU A 207 -0.79 -24.19 9.06
CA LEU A 207 0.36 -23.29 9.18
C LEU A 207 0.16 -22.31 10.35
N GLU A 208 -1.02 -21.68 10.43
CA GLU A 208 -1.41 -20.79 11.52
C GLU A 208 -1.33 -21.47 12.87
N ARG A 209 -1.79 -22.72 12.98
CA ARG A 209 -1.73 -23.46 14.25
C ARG A 209 -0.31 -23.89 14.64
N LYS A 210 0.50 -24.34 13.67
CA LYS A 210 1.80 -24.99 13.95
C LYS A 210 2.97 -24.01 14.00
N VAL A 211 2.90 -22.89 13.29
CA VAL A 211 4.00 -21.91 13.21
C VAL A 211 3.51 -20.47 13.42
N PRO A 212 2.64 -20.19 14.40
CA PRO A 212 2.05 -18.86 14.59
C PRO A 212 3.11 -17.79 14.90
N GLN A 213 4.24 -18.17 15.49
CA GLN A 213 5.32 -17.24 15.88
C GLN A 213 5.97 -16.50 14.72
N ASN A 214 5.90 -17.05 13.51
CA ASN A 214 6.48 -16.45 12.31
C ASN A 214 5.39 -15.90 11.38
N LEU A 215 4.15 -15.78 11.83
CA LEU A 215 3.05 -15.27 11.03
C LEU A 215 2.63 -13.88 11.49
N ALA A 216 2.35 -13.01 10.52
CA ALA A 216 1.89 -11.66 10.74
C ALA A 216 0.88 -11.24 9.68
N MET A 217 0.00 -10.31 10.02
CA MET A 217 -0.86 -9.62 9.07
C MET A 217 -0.18 -8.33 8.63
N ASP A 218 -0.06 -8.12 7.32
CA ASP A 218 0.45 -6.87 6.79
C ASP A 218 -0.57 -5.70 6.94
N GLY A 219 -0.21 -4.51 6.46
CA GLY A 219 -1.09 -3.33 6.46
C GLY A 219 -2.35 -3.47 5.59
N GLY A 220 -2.37 -4.45 4.68
CA GLY A 220 -3.51 -4.80 3.83
C GLY A 220 -4.32 -6.00 4.32
N ASP A 221 -4.11 -6.43 5.58
CA ASP A 221 -4.72 -7.62 6.21
C ASP A 221 -4.37 -8.94 5.50
N ASN A 222 -3.17 -9.02 4.93
CA ASN A 222 -2.71 -10.23 4.26
C ASN A 222 -1.76 -11.03 5.14
N LEU A 223 -2.01 -12.34 5.20
CA LEU A 223 -1.16 -13.26 5.95
C LEU A 223 0.24 -13.33 5.32
N THR A 224 1.24 -13.11 6.16
CA THR A 224 2.65 -13.01 5.79
C THR A 224 3.50 -13.84 6.72
N TYR A 225 4.39 -14.65 6.16
CA TYR A 225 5.39 -15.39 6.89
C TYR A 225 6.68 -14.56 7.03
N LEU A 226 7.09 -14.29 8.27
CA LEU A 226 8.32 -13.61 8.66
C LEU A 226 9.39 -14.64 8.98
N ALA A 227 10.30 -14.87 8.02
CA ALA A 227 11.35 -15.86 8.16
C ALA A 227 12.56 -15.29 8.91
N THR A 228 13.10 -16.09 9.84
CA THR A 228 14.29 -15.73 10.62
C THR A 228 15.60 -15.94 9.87
N SER A 229 15.56 -16.73 8.78
CA SER A 229 16.66 -16.98 7.86
C SER A 229 16.15 -17.64 6.58
N MET A 230 16.96 -17.69 5.53
CA MET A 230 16.62 -18.44 4.30
C MET A 230 16.46 -19.94 4.55
N VAL A 231 17.25 -20.53 5.46
CA VAL A 231 17.12 -21.94 5.84
C VAL A 231 15.77 -22.21 6.50
N ASN A 232 15.37 -21.32 7.42
CA ASN A 232 14.06 -21.40 8.07
C ASN A 232 12.91 -21.32 7.05
N LEU A 233 13.00 -20.42 6.07
CA LEU A 233 12.01 -20.29 4.99
C LEU A 233 11.92 -21.57 4.16
N ASN A 234 13.06 -22.07 3.65
CA ASN A 234 13.09 -23.26 2.80
C ASN A 234 12.49 -24.48 3.51
N LEU A 235 12.81 -24.67 4.79
CA LEU A 235 12.25 -25.76 5.59
C LEU A 235 10.72 -25.67 5.72
N GLN A 236 10.16 -24.47 5.85
CA GLN A 236 8.69 -24.33 5.87
C GLN A 236 8.08 -24.59 4.50
N MET A 237 8.72 -24.15 3.41
CA MET A 237 8.24 -24.42 2.06
C MET A 237 8.21 -25.93 1.77
N GLU A 238 9.22 -26.68 2.22
CA GLU A 238 9.25 -28.15 2.12
C GLU A 238 8.19 -28.83 2.99
N ARG A 239 7.97 -28.31 4.22
CA ARG A 239 7.01 -28.88 5.17
C ARG A 239 5.55 -28.60 4.78
N TYR A 240 5.30 -27.47 4.13
CA TYR A 240 3.98 -27.02 3.71
C TYR A 240 3.92 -26.80 2.20
N PRO A 241 4.07 -27.85 1.37
CA PRO A 241 4.18 -27.72 -0.08
C PRO A 241 2.89 -27.23 -0.74
N LYS A 242 1.76 -27.31 -0.04
CA LYS A 242 0.46 -26.77 -0.48
C LYS A 242 0.34 -25.25 -0.28
N VAL A 243 1.25 -24.64 0.47
CA VAL A 243 1.26 -23.19 0.72
C VAL A 243 2.27 -22.53 -0.21
N LYS A 244 1.82 -21.54 -0.97
CA LYS A 244 2.66 -20.71 -1.83
C LYS A 244 3.23 -19.55 -1.01
N PHE A 245 4.54 -19.40 -1.03
CA PHE A 245 5.28 -18.32 -0.37
C PHE A 245 5.81 -17.34 -1.41
N SER A 246 5.17 -16.18 -1.56
CA SER A 246 5.46 -15.20 -2.62
C SER A 246 6.30 -14.03 -2.12
N ALA A 247 7.32 -13.62 -2.89
CA ALA A 247 8.19 -12.48 -2.59
C ALA A 247 7.65 -11.14 -3.12
N THR A 248 6.68 -11.19 -4.02
CA THR A 248 5.95 -10.03 -4.54
C THR A 248 4.47 -10.29 -4.46
N ARG A 249 3.70 -9.21 -4.43
CA ARG A 249 2.24 -9.26 -4.55
C ARG A 249 1.76 -8.07 -5.38
N GLU A 250 0.81 -8.33 -6.28
CA GLU A 250 0.08 -7.26 -6.96
C GLU A 250 -0.89 -6.59 -5.99
N HIS A 251 -0.95 -5.26 -6.04
CA HIS A 251 -1.86 -4.44 -5.24
C HIS A 251 -3.34 -4.71 -5.55
#